data_AF-A0A0D1IN58-F1
#
_entry.id   AF-A0A0D1IN58-F1
#
_cell.length_a   1.000
_cell.length_b   1.000
_cell.length_c   1.000
_cell.angle_alpha   90.00
_cell.angle_beta   90.00
_cell.angle_gamma   90.00
#
_symmetry.space_group_name_H-M   'P 1'
#
loop_
_entity.id
_entity.type
_entity.pdbx_description
1 polymer ?
#
loop_
_entity_poly.entity_id
_entity_poly.type
_entity_poly.pdbx_seq_one_letter_code
_entity_poly.pdbx_strand_id
1 'polypeptide(L)'
;MDIVGLDAYFQDAYSINGYDQLTALNKPFAFTEVGPQTANGSFDYSLFINAIKQKYPKTIYFLAWNDEWSPAVNKGASALYHDSWTLNKGEIWNGDSLTPIVE
;
A
#
# COMPACT_ATOMS: atom_id res chain seq x y z
N MET A 1 7.06 -13.81 13.78
CA MET A 1 6.27 -12.68 13.24
C MET A 1 7.27 -11.64 12.79
N ASP A 2 7.42 -11.53 11.46
CA ASP A 2 8.48 -10.75 10.82
C ASP A 2 7.97 -9.40 10.30
N ILE A 3 6.74 -9.39 9.76
CA ILE A 3 6.00 -8.22 9.30
C ILE A 3 4.61 -8.27 9.95
N VAL A 4 4.12 -7.12 10.43
CA VAL A 4 2.74 -6.96 10.91
C VAL A 4 1.93 -6.20 9.86
N GLY A 5 0.63 -6.41 9.80
CA GLY A 5 -0.17 -5.74 8.77
C GLY A 5 -1.67 -5.79 8.97
N LEU A 6 -2.36 -5.07 8.09
CA LEU A 6 -3.81 -4.97 8.05
C LEU A 6 -4.35 -5.46 6.71
N ASP A 7 -5.39 -6.28 6.78
CA ASP A 7 -6.31 -6.49 5.67
C ASP A 7 -7.33 -5.36 5.73
N ALA A 8 -7.23 -4.41 4.81
CA ALA A 8 -7.94 -3.14 4.86
C ALA A 8 -8.88 -2.99 3.67
N TYR A 9 -10.17 -3.17 3.92
CA TYR A 9 -11.24 -2.87 2.95
C TYR A 9 -11.98 -1.60 3.41
N PHE A 10 -11.84 -0.51 2.67
CA PHE A 10 -12.24 0.83 3.12
C PHE A 10 -12.79 1.70 1.98
N GLN A 11 -13.55 2.74 2.35
CA GLN A 11 -14.02 3.76 1.39
C GLN A 11 -13.18 5.04 1.45
N ASP A 12 -12.68 5.39 2.63
CA ASP A 12 -11.80 6.53 2.85
C ASP A 12 -10.43 6.03 3.33
N ALA A 13 -9.41 6.27 2.51
CA ALA A 13 -8.05 5.85 2.80
C ALA A 13 -7.47 6.52 4.06
N TYR A 14 -8.00 7.65 4.52
CA TYR A 14 -7.46 8.40 5.65
C TYR A 14 -8.01 7.96 7.02
N SER A 15 -8.98 7.05 7.04
CA SER A 15 -9.68 6.60 8.26
C SER A 15 -9.48 5.11 8.57
N ILE A 16 -8.45 4.48 8.00
CA ILE A 16 -8.08 3.10 8.35
C ILE A 16 -7.53 3.07 9.78
N ASN A 17 -8.12 2.22 10.63
CA ASN A 17 -7.73 2.02 12.02
C ASN A 17 -6.71 0.89 12.16
N GLY A 18 -5.93 0.86 13.23
CA GLY A 18 -5.04 -0.26 13.56
C GLY A 18 -3.54 -0.01 13.30
N TYR A 19 -3.20 1.01 12.50
CA TYR A 19 -1.81 1.31 12.14
C TYR A 19 -0.94 1.62 13.37
N ASP A 20 -1.40 2.50 14.26
CA ASP A 20 -0.64 2.86 15.47
C ASP A 20 -0.46 1.65 16.39
N GLN A 21 -1.50 0.81 16.54
CA GLN A 21 -1.41 -0.40 17.36
C GLN A 21 -0.39 -1.40 16.82
N LEU A 22 -0.35 -1.62 15.50
CA LEU A 22 0.56 -2.58 14.91
C LEU A 22 1.99 -2.06 14.84
N THR A 23 2.18 -0.79 14.49
CA THR A 23 3.53 -0.19 14.49
C THR A 23 4.13 -0.06 15.88
N ALA A 24 3.30 0.00 16.94
CA ALA A 24 3.75 -0.06 18.34
C ALA A 24 4.40 -1.41 18.72
N LEU A 25 4.26 -2.45 17.90
CA LEU A 25 4.93 -3.74 18.10
C LEU A 25 6.40 -3.73 17.63
N ASN A 26 6.91 -2.59 17.13
CA ASN A 26 8.28 -2.42 16.64
C ASN A 26 8.64 -3.44 15.53
N LYS A 27 7.68 -3.71 14.64
CA LYS A 27 7.85 -4.53 13.43
C LYS A 27 7.55 -3.70 12.18
N PRO A 28 8.16 -4.02 11.02
CA PRO A 28 7.75 -3.46 9.73
C PRO A 28 6.25 -3.64 9.52
N PHE A 29 5.60 -2.63 8.95
CA PHE A 29 4.16 -2.61 8.74
C PHE A 29 3.82 -2.74 7.25
N ALA A 30 2.76 -3.47 6.92
CA ALA A 30 2.23 -3.54 5.56
C ALA A 30 0.70 -3.50 5.53
N PHE A 31 0.14 -3.08 4.40
CA PHE A 31 -1.24 -3.40 4.09
C PHE A 31 -1.28 -4.77 3.38
N THR A 32 -1.56 -5.82 4.16
CA THR A 32 -1.50 -7.22 3.73
C THR A 32 -2.60 -7.58 2.74
N GLU A 33 -3.73 -6.87 2.77
CA GLU A 33 -4.73 -6.78 1.70
C GLU A 33 -5.27 -5.34 1.62
N VAL A 34 -5.57 -4.86 0.41
CA VAL A 34 -6.31 -3.61 0.20
C VAL A 34 -7.38 -3.75 -0.87
N GLY A 35 -8.48 -3.03 -0.66
CA GLY A 35 -9.50 -2.84 -1.67
C GLY A 35 -10.61 -1.90 -1.21
N PRO A 36 -11.46 -1.43 -2.12
CA PRO A 36 -12.68 -0.75 -1.74
C PRO A 36 -13.61 -1.66 -0.92
N GLN A 37 -14.28 -1.10 0.09
CA GLN A 37 -15.37 -1.80 0.76
C GLN A 37 -16.59 -1.97 -0.16
N THR A 38 -16.78 -1.05 -1.10
CA THR A 38 -17.78 -1.15 -2.18
C THR A 38 -17.10 -1.15 -3.54
N ALA A 39 -17.07 -2.31 -4.18
CA ALA A 39 -16.35 -2.48 -5.42
C ALA A 39 -17.25 -2.21 -6.63
N ASN A 40 -17.17 -0.96 -7.12
CA ASN A 40 -17.93 -0.48 -8.27
C ASN A 40 -17.06 0.31 -9.26
N GLY A 41 -15.74 0.15 -9.16
CA GLY A 41 -14.75 0.85 -10.01
C GLY A 41 -14.57 2.33 -9.68
N SER A 42 -15.24 2.87 -8.66
CA SER A 42 -15.19 4.31 -8.35
C SER A 42 -14.06 4.70 -7.38
N PHE A 43 -13.45 3.73 -6.72
CA PHE A 43 -12.40 3.95 -5.73
C PHE A 43 -11.13 4.47 -6.39
N ASP A 44 -10.45 5.41 -5.74
CA ASP A 44 -9.28 6.10 -6.27
C ASP A 44 -8.02 5.73 -5.50
N TYR A 45 -7.20 4.88 -6.12
CA TYR A 45 -5.92 4.44 -5.57
C TYR A 45 -4.88 5.55 -5.42
N SER A 46 -5.05 6.70 -6.09
CA SER A 46 -4.20 7.87 -5.85
C SER A 46 -4.40 8.44 -4.44
N LEU A 47 -5.61 8.35 -3.90
CA LEU A 47 -5.88 8.78 -2.52
C LEU A 47 -5.23 7.84 -1.52
N PHE A 48 -5.15 6.54 -1.83
CA PHE A 48 -4.49 5.56 -0.99
C PHE A 48 -2.99 5.82 -0.85
N ILE A 49 -2.25 6.05 -1.95
CA ILE A 49 -0.81 6.37 -1.85
C ILE A 49 -0.55 7.72 -1.14
N ASN A 50 -1.45 8.69 -1.32
CA ASN A 50 -1.39 9.96 -0.58
C ASN A 50 -1.63 9.75 0.93
N ALA A 51 -2.58 8.88 1.30
CA ALA A 51 -2.82 8.52 2.68
C ALA A 51 -1.65 7.75 3.30
N ILE A 52 -0.99 6.85 2.55
CA ILE A 52 0.26 6.20 3.00
C ILE A 52 1.29 7.25 3.41
N LYS A 53 1.55 8.23 2.55
CA LYS A 53 2.54 9.30 2.84
C LYS A 53 2.18 10.11 4.09
N GLN A 54 0.90 10.39 4.31
CA GLN A 54 0.45 11.29 5.39
C GLN A 54 0.15 10.58 6.72
N LYS A 55 -0.37 9.36 6.67
CA LYS A 55 -0.94 8.65 7.83
C LYS A 55 -0.23 7.33 8.12
N TYR A 56 0.28 6.65 7.09
CA TYR A 56 0.85 5.31 7.22
C TYR A 56 2.29 5.21 6.68
N PRO A 57 3.21 6.14 7.01
CA PRO A 57 4.47 6.29 6.30
C PRO A 57 5.46 5.13 6.50
N LYS A 58 5.23 4.23 7.47
CA LYS A 58 6.05 3.02 7.69
C LYS A 58 5.60 1.81 6.87
N THR A 59 4.65 1.99 5.95
CA THR A 59 4.17 0.93 5.06
C THR A 59 5.28 0.50 4.10
N ILE A 60 5.65 -0.78 4.14
CA ILE A 60 6.71 -1.34 3.26
C ILE A 60 6.17 -2.06 2.02
N TYR A 61 4.91 -2.49 2.03
CA TYR A 61 4.21 -2.96 0.84
C TYR A 61 2.69 -2.82 1.01
N PHE A 62 1.99 -2.92 -0.11
CA PHE A 62 0.55 -3.18 -0.14
C PHE A 62 0.27 -4.34 -1.10
N LEU A 63 -0.79 -5.09 -0.85
CA LEU A 63 -1.30 -6.10 -1.78
C LEU A 63 -2.75 -5.77 -2.10
N ALA A 64 -2.99 -5.22 -3.29
CA ALA A 64 -4.34 -4.97 -3.73
C ALA A 64 -5.00 -6.30 -4.14
N TRP A 65 -6.20 -6.55 -3.61
CA TRP A 65 -6.93 -7.76 -3.94
C TRP A 65 -7.36 -7.76 -5.41
N ASN A 66 -7.73 -8.94 -5.94
CA ASN A 66 -8.01 -9.13 -7.35
C ASN A 66 -9.42 -8.63 -7.75
N ASP A 67 -9.87 -9.01 -8.95
CA ASP A 67 -11.22 -8.75 -9.46
C ASP A 67 -11.65 -7.28 -9.30
N GLU A 68 -12.78 -7.04 -8.65
CA GLU A 68 -13.39 -5.72 -8.46
C GLU A 68 -12.60 -4.78 -7.52
N TRP A 69 -11.66 -5.33 -6.75
CA TRP A 69 -10.77 -4.57 -5.88
C TRP A 69 -9.49 -4.13 -6.58
N SER A 70 -9.13 -4.75 -7.71
CA SER A 70 -7.85 -4.48 -8.38
C SER A 70 -7.70 -3.00 -8.79
N PRO A 71 -6.49 -2.42 -8.71
CA PRO A 71 -6.22 -1.10 -9.27
C PRO A 71 -6.56 -1.03 -10.76
N ALA A 72 -6.40 -2.12 -11.51
CA ALA A 72 -6.66 -2.16 -12.95
C ALA A 72 -8.12 -1.86 -13.34
N VAL A 73 -9.07 -2.05 -12.41
CA VAL A 73 -10.51 -1.79 -12.63
C VAL A 73 -11.05 -0.63 -11.78
N ASN A 74 -10.15 0.11 -11.12
CA ASN A 74 -10.47 1.26 -10.28
C ASN A 74 -9.70 2.50 -10.78
N LYS A 75 -9.96 3.66 -10.17
CA LYS A 75 -9.33 4.92 -10.56
C LYS A 75 -7.93 5.05 -9.96
N GLY A 76 -7.12 5.93 -10.56
CA GLY A 76 -5.84 6.32 -9.99
C GLY A 76 -4.72 5.28 -10.07
N ALA A 77 -4.91 4.15 -10.76
CA ALA A 77 -3.88 3.12 -10.89
C ALA A 77 -2.55 3.65 -11.44
N SER A 78 -2.61 4.48 -12.50
CA SER A 78 -1.41 5.10 -13.05
C SER A 78 -0.74 6.02 -12.02
N ALA A 79 -1.51 6.82 -11.29
CA ALA A 79 -0.96 7.69 -10.26
C ALA A 79 -0.34 6.88 -9.09
N LEU A 80 -0.98 5.78 -8.68
CA LEU A 80 -0.43 4.86 -7.68
C LEU A 80 0.92 4.30 -8.13
N TYR A 81 1.00 3.73 -9.35
CA TYR A 81 2.19 3.03 -9.80
C TYR A 81 3.34 3.94 -10.27
N HIS A 82 3.05 5.19 -10.66
CA HIS A 82 4.07 6.18 -11.02
C HIS A 82 4.42 7.15 -9.88
N ASP A 83 3.83 6.97 -8.69
CA ASP A 83 4.21 7.74 -7.51
C ASP A 83 5.65 7.39 -7.09
N SER A 84 6.45 8.38 -6.72
CA SER A 84 7.86 8.18 -6.35
C SER A 84 8.11 7.32 -5.11
N TRP A 85 7.07 7.04 -4.31
CA TRP A 85 7.14 6.11 -3.17
C TRP A 85 6.77 4.68 -3.54
N THR A 86 6.21 4.45 -4.74
CA THR A 86 5.85 3.10 -5.18
C THR A 86 7.04 2.43 -5.85
N LEU A 87 7.48 1.31 -5.29
CA LEU A 87 8.52 0.47 -5.85
C LEU A 87 7.89 -0.74 -6.55
N ASN A 88 8.12 -0.85 -7.84
CA ASN A 88 7.51 -1.81 -8.76
C ASN A 88 8.45 -2.98 -9.12
N LYS A 89 7.90 -3.94 -9.85
CA LYS A 89 8.69 -5.02 -10.45
C LYS A 89 9.80 -4.43 -11.34
N GLY A 90 11.04 -4.83 -11.06
CA GLY A 90 12.24 -4.34 -11.76
C GLY A 90 13.04 -3.30 -10.97
N GLU A 91 12.50 -2.78 -9.86
CA GLU A 91 13.15 -1.72 -9.07
C GLU A 91 13.82 -2.22 -7.78
N ILE A 92 13.68 -3.52 -7.45
CA ILE A 92 14.29 -4.14 -6.26
C ILE A 92 15.79 -4.44 -6.48
N TRP A 93 16.16 -4.85 -7.69
CA TRP A 93 17.51 -5.32 -8.01
C TRP A 93 18.26 -4.31 -8.85
N ASN A 94 19.54 -4.11 -8.55
CA ASN A 94 20.49 -3.39 -9.38
C ASN A 94 21.59 -4.37 -9.84
N GLY A 95 21.34 -5.06 -10.95
CA GLY A 95 22.22 -6.14 -11.41
C GLY A 95 22.07 -7.39 -10.55
N ASP A 96 23.16 -7.81 -9.90
CA ASP A 96 23.26 -9.02 -9.07
C ASP A 96 23.03 -8.77 -7.58
N SER A 97 22.70 -7.54 -7.20
CA SER A 97 22.48 -7.11 -5.82
C SER A 97 21.18 -6.33 -5.67
N LEU A 98 20.72 -6.21 -4.42
CA LEU A 98 19.59 -5.32 -4.09
C LEU A 98 20.00 -3.86 -4.29
N THR A 99 19.01 -2.99 -4.52
CA THR A 99 19.24 -1.54 -4.46
C THR A 99 19.77 -1.13 -3.07
N PRO A 100 20.57 -0.04 -2.98
CA PRO A 100 21.25 0.33 -1.73
C PRO A 100 20.31 0.55 -0.55
N ILE A 101 20.71 0.07 0.63
CA ILE A 101 20.02 0.36 1.91
C ILE A 101 20.31 1.80 2.33
N VAL A 102 19.29 2.49 2.85
CA VAL A 102 19.41 3.78 3.53
C VAL A 102 19.27 3.51 5.04
N GLU A 103 20.35 3.72 5.79
CA GLU A 103 20.42 3.52 7.26
C GLU A 103 19.88 4.72 8.06
#